data_AF-A0A6G7CQH7-F1
#
_entry.id   AF-A0A6G7CQH7-F1
#
_cell.length_a   1.000
_cell.length_b   1.000
_cell.length_c   1.000
_cell.angle_alpha   90.00
_cell.angle_beta   90.00
_cell.angle_gamma   90.00
#
_symmetry.space_group_name_H-M   'P 1'
#
loop_
_entity.id
_entity.type
_entity.pdbx_description
1 polymer ?
#
loop_
_entity_poly.entity_id
_entity_poly.type
_entity_poly.pdbx_seq_one_letter_code
_entity_poly.pdbx_strand_id
1 'polypeptide(L)'
;MMAGLLLSGTTIAAQSASSCSVLTGCERKICEKESELEKAKEYGDVSKILGLQNSLVHVKDSCAQNPNLTSAEYQADLKELREEYKEDLDDALDEYEDDLAEAKAEGKADKVARAKEKYEQKVQKVTDEYQRKLQLMQVVE
;
A
#
# COMPACT_ATOMS: atom_id res chain seq x y z
N MET A 1 -48.80 -38.50 -8.56
CA MET A 1 -48.86 -37.08 -8.94
C MET A 1 -49.15 -36.26 -7.69
N MET A 2 -48.64 -35.02 -7.63
CA MET A 2 -48.61 -34.06 -6.50
C MET A 2 -47.36 -34.24 -5.61
N ALA A 3 -46.22 -33.60 -5.85
CA ALA A 3 -45.91 -32.16 -5.91
C ALA A 3 -46.16 -31.45 -4.56
N GLY A 4 -45.06 -31.12 -3.87
CA GLY A 4 -45.04 -30.38 -2.60
C GLY A 4 -43.63 -29.89 -2.30
N LEU A 5 -43.23 -28.86 -3.04
CA LEU A 5 -41.95 -28.16 -3.00
C LEU A 5 -42.03 -27.04 -1.93
N LEU A 6 -41.17 -27.01 -0.90
CA LEU A 6 -41.00 -25.81 -0.05
C LEU A 6 -39.54 -25.58 0.38
N LEU A 7 -38.92 -24.68 -0.40
CA LEU A 7 -37.97 -23.61 -0.08
C LEU A 7 -36.72 -23.89 0.76
N SER A 8 -35.63 -24.02 0.01
CA SER A 8 -34.25 -23.67 0.34
C SER A 8 -34.12 -22.29 1.00
N GLY A 9 -33.64 -22.25 2.24
CA GLY A 9 -33.10 -21.04 2.85
C GLY A 9 -31.62 -20.91 2.52
N THR A 10 -31.27 -20.49 1.30
CA THR A 10 -29.91 -20.07 0.98
C THR A 10 -29.68 -18.70 1.59
N THR A 11 -28.92 -18.63 2.68
CA THR A 11 -28.29 -17.38 3.12
C THR A 11 -27.37 -16.92 2.00
N ILE A 12 -27.75 -15.84 1.31
CA ILE A 12 -26.87 -15.12 0.41
C ILE A 12 -25.76 -14.55 1.30
N ALA A 13 -24.57 -15.17 1.27
CA ALA A 13 -23.38 -14.47 1.68
C ALA A 13 -23.24 -13.29 0.71
N ALA A 14 -23.58 -12.09 1.17
CA ALA A 14 -23.21 -10.86 0.52
C ALA A 14 -21.69 -10.78 0.57
N GLN A 15 -21.05 -11.41 -0.41
CA GLN A 15 -19.65 -11.17 -0.68
C GLN A 15 -19.61 -9.75 -1.22
N SER A 16 -19.16 -8.83 -0.38
CA SER A 16 -18.83 -7.47 -0.74
C SER A 16 -17.77 -7.53 -1.84
N ALA A 17 -18.21 -7.65 -3.10
CA ALA A 17 -17.35 -7.42 -4.22
C ALA A 17 -17.00 -5.94 -4.16
N SER A 18 -15.76 -5.62 -3.80
CA SER A 18 -15.14 -4.33 -4.07
C SER A 18 -15.15 -4.16 -5.59
N SER A 19 -16.27 -3.68 -6.15
CA SER A 19 -16.46 -3.65 -7.60
C SER A 19 -15.72 -2.47 -8.20
N CYS A 20 -14.39 -2.44 -8.06
CA CYS A 20 -13.50 -1.54 -8.77
C CYS A 20 -13.68 -1.64 -10.30
N SER A 21 -14.35 -2.69 -10.79
CA SER A 21 -14.70 -2.93 -12.19
C SER A 21 -15.63 -1.89 -12.81
N VAL A 22 -16.36 -1.10 -12.01
CA VAL A 22 -17.20 0.00 -12.53
C VAL A 22 -16.42 1.31 -12.71
N LEU A 23 -15.20 1.39 -12.18
CA LEU A 23 -14.33 2.56 -12.27
C LEU A 23 -13.42 2.44 -13.51
N THR A 24 -12.85 3.56 -13.95
CA THR A 24 -11.89 3.56 -15.07
C THR A 24 -10.65 4.40 -14.75
N GLY A 25 -9.63 4.33 -15.62
CA GLY A 25 -8.42 5.13 -15.49
C GLY A 25 -7.72 4.99 -14.13
N CYS A 26 -7.45 6.14 -13.51
CA CYS A 26 -6.75 6.26 -12.24
C CYS A 26 -7.54 5.73 -11.05
N GLU A 27 -8.85 5.98 -11.01
CA GLU A 27 -9.72 5.58 -9.92
C GLU A 27 -9.79 4.05 -9.80
N ARG A 28 -9.80 3.35 -10.93
CA ARG A 28 -9.73 1.88 -10.95
C ARG A 28 -8.40 1.35 -10.41
N LYS A 29 -7.27 1.91 -10.86
CA LYS A 29 -5.93 1.46 -10.41
C LYS A 29 -5.73 1.66 -8.91
N ILE A 30 -6.23 2.77 -8.36
CA ILE A 30 -6.19 3.06 -6.93
C ILE A 30 -7.06 2.06 -6.18
N CYS A 31 -8.32 1.87 -6.60
CA CYS A 31 -9.26 0.95 -5.98
C CYS A 31 -8.74 -0.51 -5.97
N GLU A 32 -8.17 -0.98 -7.08
CA GLU A 32 -7.61 -2.33 -7.19
C GLU A 32 -6.48 -2.54 -6.16
N LYS A 33 -5.56 -1.57 -6.03
CA LYS A 33 -4.46 -1.66 -5.05
C LYS A 33 -4.90 -1.50 -3.61
N GLU A 34 -5.92 -0.68 -3.34
CA GLU A 34 -6.52 -0.59 -2.00
C GLU A 34 -7.21 -1.92 -1.62
N SER A 35 -7.87 -2.58 -2.57
CA SER A 35 -8.48 -3.89 -2.33
C SER A 35 -7.43 -4.99 -2.11
N GLU A 36 -6.33 -4.97 -2.86
CA GLU A 36 -5.20 -5.88 -2.62
C GLU A 36 -4.57 -5.62 -1.24
N LEU A 37 -4.46 -4.36 -0.84
CA LEU A 37 -3.89 -3.96 0.45
C LEU A 37 -4.76 -4.44 1.61
N GLU A 38 -6.08 -4.32 1.48
CA GLU A 38 -7.04 -4.78 2.48
C GLU A 38 -6.98 -6.29 2.68
N LYS A 39 -6.87 -7.06 1.59
CA LYS A 39 -6.64 -8.51 1.65
C LYS A 39 -5.29 -8.85 2.29
N ALA A 40 -4.23 -8.13 1.93
CA ALA A 40 -2.91 -8.35 2.51
C ALA A 40 -2.91 -8.08 4.03
N LYS A 41 -3.68 -7.08 4.49
CA LYS A 41 -3.91 -6.79 5.91
C LYS A 41 -4.67 -7.93 6.61
N GLU A 42 -5.72 -8.46 5.99
CA GLU A 42 -6.50 -9.58 6.53
C GLU A 42 -5.65 -10.84 6.74
N TYR A 43 -4.74 -11.13 5.81
CA TYR A 43 -3.81 -12.27 5.91
C TYR A 43 -2.54 -12.00 6.73
N GLY A 44 -2.34 -10.76 7.19
CA GLY A 44 -1.13 -10.37 7.92
C GLY A 44 0.16 -10.48 7.09
N ASP A 45 0.05 -10.43 5.76
CA ASP A 45 1.18 -10.49 4.82
C ASP A 45 1.87 -9.13 4.76
N VAL A 46 2.74 -8.90 5.74
CA VAL A 46 3.46 -7.64 5.96
C VAL A 46 4.13 -7.17 4.67
N SER A 47 4.98 -7.99 4.06
CA SER A 47 5.68 -7.66 2.80
C SER A 47 4.73 -7.20 1.69
N LYS A 48 3.56 -7.85 1.57
CA LYS A 48 2.57 -7.47 0.56
C LYS A 48 1.84 -6.18 0.90
N ILE A 49 1.49 -5.95 2.17
CA ILE A 49 0.89 -4.69 2.65
C ILE A 49 1.77 -3.50 2.23
N LEU A 50 3.08 -3.66 2.32
CA LEU A 50 4.04 -2.59 2.11
C LEU A 50 4.31 -2.32 0.65
N GLY A 51 4.52 -3.37 -0.15
CA GLY A 51 4.61 -3.23 -1.60
C GLY A 51 3.35 -2.59 -2.19
N LEU A 52 2.19 -2.87 -1.59
CA LEU A 52 0.93 -2.26 -2.00
C LEU A 52 0.79 -0.82 -1.55
N GLN A 53 1.22 -0.46 -0.34
CA GLN A 53 1.26 0.93 0.13
C GLN A 53 2.18 1.81 -0.73
N ASN A 54 3.40 1.33 -1.01
CA ASN A 54 4.33 2.04 -1.89
C ASN A 54 3.71 2.23 -3.28
N SER A 55 3.18 1.16 -3.86
CA SER A 55 2.54 1.21 -5.18
C SER A 55 1.31 2.11 -5.22
N LEU A 56 0.58 2.25 -4.11
CA LEU A 56 -0.53 3.17 -3.95
C LEU A 56 -0.10 4.64 -3.99
N VAL A 57 0.99 4.97 -3.31
CA VAL A 57 1.59 6.32 -3.34
C VAL A 57 1.97 6.68 -4.78
N HIS A 58 2.69 5.81 -5.48
CA HIS A 58 3.07 6.02 -6.87
C HIS A 58 1.89 6.17 -7.83
N VAL A 59 0.86 5.33 -7.68
CA VAL A 59 -0.34 5.42 -8.52
C VAL A 59 -1.10 6.72 -8.24
N LYS A 60 -1.28 7.09 -6.98
CA LYS A 60 -1.97 8.34 -6.60
C LYS A 60 -1.23 9.57 -7.11
N ASP A 61 0.09 9.60 -6.98
CA ASP A 61 0.95 10.68 -7.50
C ASP A 61 0.92 10.76 -9.03
N SER A 62 1.12 9.63 -9.72
CA SER A 62 1.01 9.57 -11.19
C SER A 62 -0.37 9.98 -11.71
N CYS A 63 -1.41 9.81 -10.91
CA CYS A 63 -2.78 10.23 -11.22
C CYS A 63 -3.05 11.71 -10.91
N ALA A 64 -2.29 12.31 -10.00
CA ALA A 64 -2.35 13.73 -9.66
C ALA A 64 -1.51 14.61 -10.62
N GLN A 65 -0.48 14.05 -11.27
CA GLN A 65 0.37 14.76 -12.21
C GLN A 65 -0.35 15.03 -13.54
N ASN A 66 -0.77 16.29 -13.73
CA ASN A 66 -1.19 16.80 -15.02
C ASN A 66 0.02 17.50 -15.69
N PRO A 67 0.64 16.91 -16.73
CA PRO A 67 1.85 17.45 -17.34
C PRO A 67 1.67 18.82 -18.00
N ASN A 68 0.42 19.28 -18.18
CA ASN A 68 0.12 20.64 -18.67
C ASN A 68 0.05 21.70 -17.55
N LEU A 69 0.26 21.34 -16.28
CA LEU A 69 0.04 22.24 -15.13
C LEU A 69 1.29 22.47 -14.25
N THR A 70 2.45 21.89 -14.55
CA THR A 70 3.65 22.00 -13.69
C THR A 70 4.93 22.29 -14.49
N SER A 71 5.86 23.07 -13.91
CA SER A 71 7.16 23.36 -14.54
C SER A 71 8.06 22.12 -14.63
N ALA A 72 9.07 22.16 -15.51
CA ALA A 72 10.06 21.08 -15.64
C ALA A 72 10.90 20.89 -14.37
N GLU A 73 11.17 21.97 -13.64
CA GLU A 73 11.86 21.95 -12.35
C GLU A 73 11.04 21.19 -11.29
N TYR A 74 9.75 21.51 -11.17
CA TYR A 74 8.85 20.79 -10.27
C TYR A 74 8.79 19.28 -10.57
N GLN A 75 8.81 18.90 -11.85
CA GLN A 75 8.85 17.49 -12.24
C GLN A 75 10.18 16.81 -11.88
N ALA A 76 11.30 17.54 -11.95
CA ALA A 76 12.60 17.03 -11.53
C ALA A 76 12.65 16.82 -10.00
N ASP A 77 12.17 17.81 -9.23
CA ASP A 77 12.12 17.75 -7.77
C ASP A 77 11.20 16.61 -7.28
N LEU A 78 10.05 16.43 -7.94
CA LEU A 78 9.16 15.29 -7.66
C LEU A 78 9.81 13.94 -7.96
N LYS A 79 10.63 13.87 -9.01
CA LYS A 79 11.35 12.64 -9.37
C LYS A 79 12.40 12.31 -8.31
N GLU A 80 13.17 13.31 -7.88
CA GLU A 80 14.19 13.15 -6.84
C GLU A 80 13.56 12.73 -5.51
N LEU A 81 12.49 13.42 -5.07
CA LEU A 81 11.78 13.06 -3.84
C LEU A 81 11.24 11.62 -3.88
N ARG A 82 10.81 11.15 -5.06
CA ARG A 82 10.33 9.78 -5.26
C ARG A 82 11.47 8.77 -5.18
N GLU A 83 12.63 9.09 -5.75
CA GLU A 83 13.82 8.23 -5.69
C GLU A 83 14.29 8.08 -4.23
N GLU A 84 14.34 9.19 -3.48
CA GLU A 84 14.64 9.19 -2.04
C GLU A 84 13.63 8.34 -1.24
N TYR A 85 12.33 8.55 -1.44
CA TYR A 85 11.28 7.77 -0.76
C TYR A 85 11.40 6.27 -1.03
N LYS A 86 11.78 5.90 -2.26
CA LYS A 86 11.97 4.51 -2.62
C LYS A 86 13.21 3.91 -1.95
N GLU A 87 14.33 4.64 -1.95
CA GLU A 87 15.58 4.21 -1.30
C GLU A 87 15.36 3.98 0.19
N ASP A 88 14.72 4.92 0.89
CA ASP A 88 14.40 4.79 2.31
C ASP A 88 13.49 3.58 2.64
N LEU A 89 12.57 3.25 1.75
CA LEU A 89 11.70 2.06 1.91
C LEU A 89 12.46 0.76 1.65
N ASP A 90 13.35 0.73 0.66
CA ASP A 90 14.19 -0.43 0.35
C ASP A 90 15.16 -0.67 1.52
N ASP A 91 15.80 0.37 2.06
CA ASP A 91 16.66 0.29 3.26
C ASP A 91 15.91 -0.25 4.49
N ALA A 92 14.68 0.22 4.70
CA ALA A 92 13.86 -0.31 5.78
C ALA A 92 13.58 -1.81 5.58
N LEU A 93 13.35 -2.24 4.34
CA LEU A 93 13.03 -3.63 4.02
C LEU A 93 14.24 -4.54 4.23
N ASP A 94 15.41 -4.12 3.77
CA ASP A 94 16.66 -4.87 3.95
C ASP A 94 16.95 -5.10 5.44
N GLU A 95 16.83 -4.05 6.27
CA GLU A 95 16.99 -4.19 7.72
C GLU A 95 15.97 -5.15 8.35
N TYR A 96 14.73 -5.15 7.86
CA TYR A 96 13.70 -6.06 8.35
C TYR A 96 13.99 -7.52 7.97
N GLU A 97 14.44 -7.77 6.74
CA GLU A 97 14.79 -9.11 6.28
C GLU A 97 15.95 -9.69 7.09
N ASP A 98 16.97 -8.87 7.38
CA ASP A 98 18.09 -9.23 8.25
C ASP A 98 17.64 -9.53 9.69
N ASP A 99 16.89 -8.62 10.33
CA ASP A 99 16.36 -8.80 11.69
C ASP A 99 15.46 -10.05 11.78
N LEU A 100 14.65 -10.30 10.74
CA LEU A 100 13.76 -11.46 10.65
C LEU A 100 14.54 -12.77 10.48
N ALA A 101 15.57 -12.77 9.64
CA ALA A 101 16.42 -13.93 9.41
C ALA A 101 17.17 -14.32 10.69
N GLU A 102 17.74 -13.34 11.40
CA GLU A 102 18.39 -13.55 12.70
C GLU A 102 17.38 -14.10 13.73
N ALA A 103 16.22 -13.46 13.87
CA ALA A 103 15.19 -13.87 14.83
C ALA A 103 14.70 -15.30 14.58
N LYS A 104 14.54 -15.70 13.31
CA LYS A 104 14.17 -17.06 12.91
C LYS A 104 15.29 -18.06 13.19
N ALA A 105 16.54 -17.72 12.89
CA ALA A 105 17.69 -18.57 13.18
C ALA A 105 17.85 -18.84 14.68
N GLU A 106 17.52 -17.86 15.52
CA GLU A 106 17.53 -17.98 16.97
C GLU A 106 16.25 -18.61 17.57
N GLY A 107 15.19 -18.81 16.77
CA GLY A 107 13.90 -19.32 17.24
C GLY A 107 13.17 -18.37 18.20
N LYS A 108 13.45 -17.06 18.15
CA LYS A 108 12.93 -16.06 19.09
C LYS A 108 11.73 -15.31 18.53
N ALA A 109 10.53 -15.78 18.88
CA ALA A 109 9.27 -15.19 18.43
C ALA A 109 9.10 -13.71 18.86
N ASP A 110 9.65 -13.32 20.01
CA ASP A 110 9.65 -11.94 20.48
C ASP A 110 10.51 -11.03 19.60
N LYS A 111 11.67 -11.51 19.12
CA LYS A 111 12.50 -10.77 18.16
C LYS A 111 11.79 -10.62 16.81
N VAL A 112 11.08 -11.63 16.34
CA VAL A 112 10.28 -11.54 15.10
C VAL A 112 9.22 -10.44 15.22
N ALA A 113 8.51 -10.38 16.35
CA ALA A 113 7.52 -9.34 16.60
C ALA A 113 8.15 -7.93 16.62
N ARG A 114 9.31 -7.78 17.26
CA ARG A 114 10.06 -6.51 17.30
C ARG A 114 10.58 -6.08 15.93
N ALA A 115 11.08 -7.02 15.12
CA ALA A 115 11.53 -6.74 13.76
C ALA A 115 10.39 -6.14 12.92
N LYS A 116 9.19 -6.74 13.01
CA LYS A 116 7.99 -6.23 12.37
C LYS A 116 7.60 -4.83 12.86
N GLU A 117 7.60 -4.62 14.18
CA GLU A 117 7.24 -3.32 14.78
C GLU A 117 8.20 -2.21 14.34
N LYS A 118 9.52 -2.45 14.38
CA LYS A 118 10.53 -1.48 13.91
C LYS A 118 10.30 -1.11 12.45
N TYR A 119 10.05 -2.13 11.63
CA TYR A 119 9.82 -1.95 10.22
C TYR A 119 8.57 -1.10 9.94
N GLU A 120 7.46 -1.39 10.63
CA GLU A 120 6.23 -0.59 10.55
C GLU A 120 6.47 0.88 10.94
N GLN A 121 7.24 1.14 12.01
CA GLN A 121 7.58 2.49 12.44
C GLN A 121 8.45 3.23 11.41
N LYS A 122 9.44 2.55 10.80
CA LYS A 122 10.29 3.14 9.76
C LYS A 122 9.47 3.53 8.54
N VAL A 123 8.63 2.64 8.03
CA VAL A 123 7.77 2.93 6.87
C VAL A 123 6.81 4.07 7.13
N GLN A 124 6.22 4.13 8.33
CA GLN A 124 5.38 5.26 8.71
C GLN A 124 6.17 6.57 8.65
N LYS A 125 7.35 6.61 9.28
CA LYS A 125 8.21 7.81 9.29
C LYS A 125 8.61 8.25 7.88
N VAL A 126 9.05 7.33 7.04
CA VAL A 126 9.45 7.58 5.64
C VAL A 126 8.26 8.11 4.82
N THR A 127 7.07 7.55 5.04
CA THR A 127 5.85 8.01 4.38
C THR A 127 5.41 9.41 4.85
N ASP A 128 5.48 9.68 6.15
CA ASP A 128 5.15 10.99 6.72
C ASP A 128 6.12 12.07 6.20
N GLU A 129 7.40 11.74 6.10
CA GLU A 129 8.41 12.64 5.54
C GLU A 129 8.17 12.93 4.06
N TYR A 130 7.90 11.91 3.26
CA TYR A 130 7.54 12.05 1.85
C TYR A 130 6.31 12.96 1.67
N GLN A 131 5.24 12.72 2.43
CA GLN A 131 4.03 13.54 2.37
C GLN A 131 4.30 15.00 2.76
N ARG A 132 5.11 15.23 3.80
CA ARG A 132 5.48 16.57 4.22
C ARG A 132 6.28 17.30 3.13
N LYS A 133 7.29 16.65 2.55
CA LYS A 133 8.09 17.23 1.46
C LYS A 133 7.21 17.51 0.24
N LEU A 134 6.31 16.59 -0.11
CA LEU A 134 5.34 16.77 -1.19
C LEU A 134 4.42 17.98 -0.96
N GLN A 135 3.88 18.14 0.25
CA GLN A 135 3.07 19.30 0.61
C GLN A 135 3.85 20.61 0.51
N LEU A 136 5.10 20.64 1.00
CA LEU A 136 5.93 21.84 0.92
C LEU A 136 6.18 22.27 -0.53
N MET A 137 6.38 21.31 -1.44
CA MET A 137 6.53 21.61 -2.86
C MET A 137 5.24 22.14 -3.52
N GLN A 138 4.07 21.83 -2.97
CA GLN A 138 2.77 22.31 -3.49
C GLN A 138 2.38 23.71 -3.00
N VAL A 139 3.07 24.26 -2.01
CA VAL A 139 2.74 25.57 -1.39
C VAL A 139 3.61 26.71 -1.94
N VAL A 140 4.50 26.42 -2.91
CA VAL A 140 5.31 27.42 -3.60
C VAL A 140 4.49 28.03 -4.75
N GLU A 141 3.59 28.96 -4.42
CA GLU A 141 2.96 29.92 -5.35
C GLU A 141 3.75 31.26 -5.39
#